data_AF-A0A5P1EGK5-F1
#
_entry.id   AF-A0A5P1EGK5-F1
#
_cell.length_a   1.000
_cell.length_b   1.000
_cell.length_c   1.000
_cell.angle_alpha   90.00
_cell.angle_beta   90.00
_cell.angle_gamma   90.00
#
_symmetry.space_group_name_H-M   'P 1'
#
loop_
_entity.id
_entity.type
_entity.pdbx_description
1 polymer ?
#
loop_
_entity_poly.entity_id
_entity_poly.type
_entity_poly.pdbx_seq_one_letter_code
_entity_poly.pdbx_strand_id
1 'polypeptide(L)'
;MNSLCQYQMPLQRYVALMTLQERNERLFYKLLIDNVEELLHVVYTTALGEACQNDEDILKRLGDLVNDSHYSCSALYECSCSELEELVKVCRDNGALGARLMGAGWGGCTVALVKESIIPQFILNLKESFYQSWIEKGIINKNDLGLYVFSSKPSSGAIIFKL
;
A
#
# COMPACT_ATOMS: atom_id res chain seq x y z
N MET A 1 18.34 2.94 -20.43
CA MET A 1 17.23 2.00 -20.70
C MET A 1 17.68 0.53 -20.72
N ASN A 2 18.79 0.16 -21.38
CA ASN A 2 19.20 -1.25 -21.51
C ASN A 2 19.30 -2.07 -20.20
N SER A 3 19.63 -1.44 -19.07
CA SER A 3 19.80 -2.13 -17.79
C SER A 3 18.49 -2.45 -17.04
N LEU A 4 17.34 -1.87 -17.40
CA LEU A 4 16.05 -2.22 -16.77
C LEU A 4 15.27 -3.24 -17.60
N CYS A 5 15.41 -3.19 -18.92
CA CYS A 5 14.79 -4.14 -19.84
C CYS A 5 15.33 -5.58 -19.68
N GLN A 6 16.52 -5.73 -19.09
CA GLN A 6 17.09 -7.06 -18.80
C GLN A 6 16.35 -7.83 -17.71
N TYR A 7 15.58 -7.13 -16.85
CA TYR A 7 14.82 -7.77 -15.78
C TYR A 7 13.46 -8.21 -16.32
N GLN A 8 13.20 -9.52 -16.31
CA GLN A 8 11.92 -10.10 -16.74
C GLN A 8 10.84 -9.99 -15.66
N MET A 9 11.24 -10.00 -14.39
CA MET A 9 10.33 -9.93 -13.25
C MET A 9 10.05 -8.48 -12.85
N PRO A 10 8.77 -8.08 -12.65
CA PRO A 10 8.42 -6.74 -12.18
C PRO A 10 9.12 -6.31 -10.89
N LEU A 11 9.28 -7.24 -9.93
CA LEU A 11 9.97 -6.96 -8.66
C LEU A 11 11.43 -6.57 -8.87
N GLN A 12 12.13 -7.21 -9.81
CA GLN A 12 13.54 -6.90 -10.08
C GLN A 12 13.71 -5.50 -10.69
N ARG A 13 12.81 -5.13 -11.62
CA ARG A 13 12.76 -3.76 -12.17
C ARG A 13 12.52 -2.74 -11.07
N TYR A 14 11.61 -3.04 -10.16
CA TYR A 14 11.30 -2.20 -9.03
C TYR A 14 12.49 -2.05 -8.06
N VAL A 15 13.12 -3.15 -7.63
CA VAL A 15 14.31 -3.11 -6.76
C VAL A 15 15.45 -2.31 -7.40
N ALA A 16 15.66 -2.46 -8.71
CA ALA A 16 16.65 -1.67 -9.45
C ALA A 16 16.32 -0.17 -9.48
N LEU A 17 15.04 0.19 -9.65
CA LEU A 17 14.58 1.59 -9.57
C LEU A 17 14.76 2.17 -8.17
N MET A 18 14.42 1.43 -7.11
CA MET A 18 14.61 1.88 -5.72
C MET A 18 16.10 2.04 -5.39
N THR A 19 16.94 1.12 -5.85
CA THR A 19 18.41 1.24 -5.73
C THR A 19 18.94 2.46 -6.47
N LEU A 20 18.36 2.81 -7.63
CA LEU A 20 18.72 4.01 -8.37
C LEU A 20 18.29 5.27 -7.64
N GLN A 21 17.09 5.28 -7.05
CA GLN A 21 16.58 6.38 -6.24
C GLN A 21 17.52 6.68 -5.07
N GLU A 22 17.92 5.65 -4.33
CA GLU A 22 18.87 5.76 -3.20
C GLU A 22 20.24 6.30 -3.63
N ARG A 23 20.73 5.90 -4.82
CA ARG A 23 22.06 6.29 -5.31
C ARG A 23 22.10 7.65 -5.99
N ASN A 24 21.06 7.98 -6.76
CA ASN A 24 21.00 9.20 -7.55
C ASN A 24 19.54 9.55 -7.89
N GLU A 25 18.92 10.29 -6.98
CA GLU A 25 17.54 10.74 -7.08
C GLU A 25 17.25 11.56 -8.35
N ARG A 26 18.19 12.41 -8.80
CA ARG A 26 18.01 13.20 -10.04
C ARG A 26 17.91 12.29 -11.26
N LEU A 27 18.76 11.27 -11.34
CA LEU A 27 18.72 10.32 -12.44
C LEU A 27 17.47 9.43 -12.37
N PHE A 28 17.04 9.06 -11.16
CA PHE A 28 15.77 8.36 -10.95
C PHE A 28 14.58 9.15 -11.49
N TYR A 29 14.41 10.41 -11.08
CA TYR A 29 13.30 11.23 -11.57
C TYR A 29 13.39 11.50 -13.07
N LYS A 30 14.59 11.75 -13.60
CA LYS A 30 14.77 11.90 -15.05
C LYS A 30 14.36 10.64 -15.80
N LEU A 31 14.77 9.47 -15.31
CA LEU A 31 14.42 8.18 -15.91
C LEU A 31 12.90 7.92 -15.86
N LEU A 32 12.25 8.22 -14.74
CA LEU A 32 10.80 8.09 -14.59
C LEU A 32 10.03 9.01 -15.52
N ILE A 33 10.41 10.29 -15.59
CA ILE A 33 9.74 11.28 -16.45
C ILE A 33 9.90 10.90 -17.92
N ASP A 34 11.11 10.51 -18.32
CA ASP A 34 11.39 10.15 -19.72
C ASP A 34 10.72 8.82 -20.14
N ASN A 35 10.27 7.99 -19.19
CA ASN A 35 9.70 6.65 -19.44
C ASN A 35 8.44 6.37 -18.62
N VAL A 36 7.59 7.39 -18.45
CA VAL A 36 6.45 7.32 -17.53
C VAL A 36 5.50 6.18 -17.89
N GLU A 37 5.17 5.98 -19.18
CA GLU A 37 4.24 4.93 -19.59
C GLU A 37 4.72 3.52 -19.20
N GLU A 38 6.02 3.22 -19.26
CA GLU A 38 6.54 1.90 -18.90
C GLU A 38 6.78 1.76 -17.39
N LEU A 39 7.34 2.79 -16.76
CA LEU A 39 7.84 2.71 -15.39
C LEU A 39 6.78 3.06 -14.35
N LEU A 40 5.71 3.77 -14.73
CA LEU A 40 4.61 4.10 -13.83
C LEU A 40 4.04 2.82 -13.23
N HIS A 41 3.80 1.78 -14.03
CA HIS A 41 3.28 0.50 -13.54
C HIS A 41 4.27 -0.22 -12.61
N VAL A 42 5.57 -0.08 -12.84
CA VAL A 42 6.59 -0.71 -11.96
C VAL A 42 6.62 -0.02 -10.60
N VAL A 43 6.40 1.29 -10.55
CA VAL A 43 6.38 2.09 -9.31
C VAL A 43 5.02 2.07 -8.61
N TYR A 44 3.92 2.06 -9.37
CA TYR A 44 2.54 2.13 -8.87
C TYR A 44 1.91 0.76 -8.63
N THR A 45 2.14 -0.22 -9.49
CA THR A 45 1.61 -1.56 -9.29
C THR A 45 2.51 -2.25 -8.29
N THR A 46 1.96 -2.56 -7.13
CA THR A 46 2.57 -3.51 -6.21
C THR A 46 2.58 -4.89 -6.86
N ALA A 47 3.56 -5.15 -7.73
CA ALA A 47 3.78 -6.44 -8.38
C ALA A 47 4.36 -7.47 -7.41
N LEU A 48 3.68 -7.64 -6.27
CA LEU A 48 4.18 -8.29 -5.06
C LEU A 48 3.34 -9.49 -4.64
N GLY A 49 2.22 -9.76 -5.31
CA GLY A 49 1.36 -10.91 -4.98
C GLY A 49 2.04 -12.28 -5.17
N GLU A 50 2.95 -12.40 -6.13
CA GLU A 50 3.61 -13.67 -6.45
C GLU A 50 5.04 -13.77 -5.87
N ALA A 51 5.76 -12.65 -5.76
CA ALA A 51 7.16 -12.66 -5.32
C ALA A 51 7.36 -12.71 -3.79
N CYS A 52 6.31 -12.45 -3.00
CA CYS A 52 6.42 -12.28 -1.54
C CYS A 52 6.07 -13.53 -0.73
N GLN A 53 5.87 -14.69 -1.36
CA GLN A 53 5.23 -15.81 -0.67
C GLN A 53 6.10 -16.47 0.42
N ASN A 54 7.43 -16.28 0.45
CA ASN A 54 8.30 -17.01 1.39
C ASN A 54 9.53 -16.25 1.92
N ASP A 55 9.66 -14.94 1.70
CA ASP A 55 10.86 -14.19 2.12
C ASP A 55 10.48 -13.03 3.06
N GLU A 56 10.84 -13.19 4.34
CA GLU A 56 10.54 -12.18 5.38
C GLU A 56 11.25 -10.85 5.13
N ASP A 57 12.45 -10.87 4.54
CA ASP A 57 13.21 -9.66 4.25
C ASP A 57 12.55 -8.88 3.10
N ILE A 58 12.04 -9.59 2.09
CA ILE A 58 11.27 -8.97 1.00
C ILE A 58 9.97 -8.36 1.54
N LEU A 59 9.25 -9.07 2.40
CA LEU A 59 8.01 -8.57 3.01
C LEU A 59 8.25 -7.35 3.90
N LYS A 60 9.34 -7.35 4.66
CA LYS A 60 9.74 -6.21 5.48
C LYS A 60 10.09 -5.00 4.60
N ARG A 61 10.93 -5.21 3.58
CA ARG A 61 11.31 -4.14 2.64
C ARG A 61 10.09 -3.58 1.91
N LEU A 62 9.14 -4.43 1.54
CA LEU A 62 7.87 -3.96 1.00
C LEU A 62 7.11 -3.09 2.00
N GLY A 63 7.02 -3.51 3.26
CA GLY A 63 6.41 -2.71 4.33
C GLY A 63 7.03 -1.31 4.44
N ASP A 64 8.36 -1.23 4.42
CA ASP A 64 9.11 0.04 4.45
C ASP A 64 8.72 0.93 3.27
N LEU A 65 8.66 0.38 2.06
CA LEU A 65 8.29 1.12 0.85
C LEU A 65 6.84 1.62 0.85
N VAL A 66 5.92 0.83 1.40
CA VAL A 66 4.53 1.25 1.61
C VAL A 66 4.50 2.46 2.56
N ASN A 67 5.32 2.45 3.60
CA ASN A 67 5.41 3.54 4.59
C ASN A 67 6.04 4.81 3.99
N ASP A 68 7.14 4.66 3.24
CA ASP A 68 7.82 5.76 2.56
C ASP A 68 6.89 6.43 1.54
N SER A 69 6.10 5.62 0.83
CA SER A 69 5.13 6.16 -0.11
C SER A 69 4.00 6.91 0.58
N HIS A 70 3.55 6.48 1.77
CA HIS A 70 2.62 7.26 2.57
C HIS A 70 3.23 8.59 3.02
N TYR A 71 4.49 8.58 3.50
CA TYR A 71 5.20 9.80 3.87
C TYR A 71 5.29 10.77 2.67
N SER A 72 5.64 10.27 1.49
CA SER A 72 5.62 11.07 0.27
C SER A 72 4.25 11.68 -0.02
N CYS A 73 3.16 10.90 0.10
CA CYS A 73 1.80 11.42 -0.10
C CYS A 73 1.42 12.47 0.95
N SER A 74 1.86 12.28 2.19
CA SER A 74 1.51 13.15 3.32
C SER A 74 2.32 14.44 3.35
N ALA A 75 3.65 14.34 3.30
CA ALA A 75 4.57 15.46 3.51
C ALA A 75 5.01 16.15 2.21
N LEU A 76 5.10 15.42 1.08
CA LEU A 76 5.59 15.99 -0.19
C LEU A 76 4.46 16.39 -1.11
N TYR A 77 3.43 15.54 -1.21
CA TYR A 77 2.28 15.78 -2.08
C TYR A 77 1.08 16.40 -1.34
N GLU A 78 1.12 16.42 -0.01
CA GLU A 78 0.11 17.04 0.86
C GLU A 78 -1.33 16.56 0.57
N CYS A 79 -1.48 15.28 0.20
CA CYS A 79 -2.78 14.66 -0.09
C CYS A 79 -3.32 13.75 1.02
N SER A 80 -2.79 13.86 2.24
CA SER A 80 -3.33 13.14 3.39
C SER A 80 -4.36 13.96 4.17
N CYS A 81 -4.92 13.40 5.24
CA CYS A 81 -5.75 14.10 6.22
C CYS A 81 -5.58 13.47 7.61
N SER A 82 -6.04 14.16 8.65
CA SER A 82 -5.91 13.72 10.05
C SER A 82 -6.39 12.30 10.30
N GLU A 83 -7.53 11.94 9.71
CA GLU A 83 -8.18 10.64 9.86
C GLU A 83 -7.36 9.53 9.17
N LEU A 84 -6.76 9.82 8.02
CA LEU A 84 -5.88 8.88 7.32
C LEU A 84 -4.57 8.68 8.07
N GLU A 85 -3.97 9.75 8.60
CA GLU A 85 -2.74 9.65 9.42
C GLU A 85 -2.98 8.83 10.68
N GLU A 86 -4.10 9.06 11.37
CA GLU A 86 -4.51 8.29 12.54
C GLU A 86 -4.73 6.81 12.17
N LEU A 87 -5.48 6.53 11.11
CA LEU A 87 -5.75 5.14 10.69
C LEU A 87 -4.47 4.41 10.27
N VAL A 88 -3.57 5.07 9.52
CA VAL A 88 -2.27 4.49 9.14
C VAL A 88 -1.42 4.21 10.39
N LYS A 89 -1.39 5.12 11.35
CA LYS A 89 -0.70 4.90 12.63
C LYS A 89 -1.29 3.69 13.37
N VAL A 90 -2.61 3.62 13.51
CA VAL A 90 -3.30 2.49 14.17
C VAL A 90 -2.99 1.17 13.47
N CYS A 91 -2.93 1.15 12.13
CA CYS A 91 -2.55 -0.04 11.38
C CYS A 91 -1.13 -0.50 11.75
N ARG A 92 -0.15 0.42 11.77
CA ARG A 92 1.25 0.09 12.09
C ARG A 92 1.41 -0.39 13.53
N ASP A 93 0.78 0.30 14.48
CA ASP A 93 0.83 -0.06 15.91
C ASP A 93 0.23 -1.45 16.19
N ASN A 94 -0.66 -1.94 15.31
CA ASN A 94 -1.31 -3.24 15.42
C ASN A 94 -0.69 -4.34 14.55
N GLY A 95 0.53 -4.12 14.04
CA GLY A 95 1.32 -5.16 13.38
C GLY A 95 1.26 -5.18 11.86
N ALA A 96 0.76 -4.11 11.21
CA ALA A 96 0.98 -3.94 9.77
C ALA A 96 2.47 -3.71 9.48
N LEU A 97 3.02 -4.46 8.52
CA LEU A 97 4.39 -4.26 8.02
C LEU A 97 4.53 -2.90 7.33
N GLY A 98 3.47 -2.45 6.66
CA GLY A 98 3.36 -1.10 6.13
C GLY A 98 1.90 -0.72 5.91
N ALA A 99 1.60 0.57 6.02
CA ALA A 99 0.27 1.11 5.77
C ALA A 99 0.34 2.48 5.11
N ARG A 100 -0.62 2.74 4.22
CA ARG A 100 -0.71 3.98 3.44
C ARG A 100 -2.14 4.32 3.04
N LEU A 101 -2.38 5.59 2.71
CA LEU A 101 -3.57 6.02 1.98
C LEU A 101 -3.61 5.43 0.57
N MET A 102 -4.82 5.24 0.04
CA MET A 102 -5.11 4.75 -1.30
C MET A 102 -6.11 5.64 -2.02
N GLY A 103 -5.97 5.73 -3.34
CA GLY A 103 -6.79 6.60 -4.17
C GLY A 103 -6.23 8.02 -4.22
N ALA A 104 -7.12 9.01 -4.35
CA ALA A 104 -6.74 10.41 -4.53
C ALA A 104 -6.16 11.07 -3.27
N GLY A 105 -6.55 10.60 -2.08
CA GLY A 105 -6.22 11.25 -0.81
C GLY A 105 -7.34 12.15 -0.27
N TRP A 106 -7.00 12.98 0.73
CA TRP A 106 -7.92 13.86 1.48
C TRP A 106 -9.14 13.12 2.06
N GLY A 107 -8.93 11.88 2.49
CA GLY A 107 -9.97 10.96 2.95
C GLY A 107 -9.97 9.66 2.15
N GLY A 108 -11.06 8.89 2.27
CA GLY A 108 -11.20 7.60 1.57
C GLY A 108 -10.60 6.44 2.34
N CYS A 109 -9.77 5.64 1.67
CA CYS A 109 -9.33 4.35 2.18
C CYS A 109 -7.82 4.31 2.49
N THR A 110 -7.45 3.42 3.40
CA THR A 110 -6.07 2.98 3.61
C THR A 110 -5.91 1.54 3.19
N VAL A 111 -4.70 1.16 2.75
CA VAL A 111 -4.29 -0.24 2.63
C VAL A 111 -3.19 -0.53 3.64
N ALA A 112 -3.26 -1.71 4.27
CA ALA A 112 -2.26 -2.19 5.21
C ALA A 112 -1.78 -3.59 4.78
N LEU A 113 -0.46 -3.76 4.76
CA LEU A 113 0.19 -5.04 4.53
C LEU A 113 0.29 -5.80 5.87
N VAL A 114 -0.45 -6.90 5.99
CA VAL A 114 -0.62 -7.62 7.26
C VAL A 114 -0.38 -9.12 7.01
N LYS A 115 0.32 -9.79 7.94
CA LYS A 115 0.50 -11.25 7.88
C LYS A 115 -0.86 -11.94 8.10
N GLU A 116 -1.14 -12.98 7.31
CA GLU A 116 -2.45 -13.67 7.34
C GLU A 116 -2.83 -14.19 8.74
N SER A 117 -1.83 -14.64 9.50
CA SER A 117 -2.01 -15.18 10.85
C SER A 117 -2.57 -14.17 11.87
N ILE A 118 -2.39 -12.87 11.67
CA ILE A 118 -2.81 -11.84 12.62
C ILE A 118 -4.08 -11.10 12.19
N ILE A 119 -4.63 -11.38 10.99
CA ILE A 119 -5.79 -10.66 10.43
C ILE A 119 -6.98 -10.58 11.40
N PRO A 120 -7.43 -11.67 12.07
CA PRO A 120 -8.59 -11.59 12.96
C PRO A 120 -8.37 -10.62 14.13
N GLN A 121 -7.19 -10.67 14.75
CA GLN A 121 -6.83 -9.78 15.85
C GLN A 121 -6.64 -8.35 15.37
N PHE A 122 -6.03 -8.17 14.20
CA PHE A 122 -5.82 -6.87 13.58
C PHE A 122 -7.15 -6.12 13.39
N ILE A 123 -8.17 -6.78 12.80
CA ILE A 123 -9.49 -6.19 12.58
C ILE A 123 -10.17 -5.81 13.90
N LEU A 124 -10.07 -6.67 14.93
CA LEU A 124 -10.59 -6.37 16.26
C LEU A 124 -9.92 -5.13 16.87
N ASN A 125 -8.60 -5.03 16.75
CA ASN A 125 -7.87 -3.88 17.30
C ASN A 125 -8.20 -2.57 16.56
N LEU A 126 -8.37 -2.61 15.24
CA LEU A 126 -8.80 -1.44 14.46
C LEU A 126 -10.21 -0.99 14.86
N LYS A 127 -11.10 -1.95 15.10
CA LYS A 127 -12.44 -1.67 15.61
C LYS A 127 -12.36 -0.88 16.90
N GLU A 128 -11.56 -1.35 17.86
CA GLU A 128 -11.46 -0.73 19.19
C GLU A 128 -10.70 0.59 19.16
N SER A 129 -9.61 0.67 18.40
CA SER A 129 -8.67 1.81 18.44
C SER A 129 -9.05 2.98 17.55
N PHE A 130 -9.82 2.75 16.47
CA PHE A 130 -10.19 3.79 15.51
C PHE A 130 -11.70 3.91 15.32
N TYR A 131 -12.37 2.80 14.98
CA TYR A 131 -13.79 2.85 14.60
C TYR A 131 -14.77 2.97 15.78
N GLN A 132 -14.35 2.61 16.99
CA GLN A 132 -15.21 2.66 18.18
C GLN A 132 -15.76 4.08 18.43
N SER A 133 -14.89 5.09 18.34
CA SER A 133 -15.27 6.51 18.44
C SER A 133 -16.30 6.92 17.38
N TRP A 134 -16.20 6.36 16.17
CA TRP A 134 -17.14 6.66 15.08
C TRP A 134 -18.48 5.96 15.26
N ILE A 135 -18.48 4.76 15.83
CA ILE A 135 -19.70 4.04 16.24
C ILE A 135 -20.42 4.82 17.34
N GLU A 136 -19.70 5.28 18.36
CA GLU A 136 -20.27 6.03 19.49
C GLU A 136 -20.85 7.38 19.06
N LYS A 137 -20.23 8.05 18.08
CA LYS A 137 -20.74 9.28 17.46
C LYS A 137 -21.92 9.04 16.50
N GLY A 138 -22.28 7.78 16.22
CA GLY A 138 -23.33 7.43 15.27
C GLY A 138 -22.97 7.70 13.81
N ILE A 139 -21.68 7.88 13.49
CA ILE A 139 -21.19 8.08 12.11
C ILE A 139 -21.32 6.77 11.32
N ILE A 140 -21.03 5.65 11.98
CA ILE A 140 -21.15 4.31 11.39
C ILE A 140 -21.99 3.39 12.27
N ASN A 141 -22.72 2.47 11.64
CA ASN A 141 -23.45 1.43 12.36
C ASN A 141 -22.49 0.29 12.74
N LYS A 142 -22.57 -0.17 13.99
CA LYS A 142 -21.80 -1.31 14.50
C LYS A 142 -21.95 -2.58 13.66
N ASN A 143 -23.13 -2.80 13.09
CA ASN A 143 -23.42 -3.99 12.27
C ASN A 143 -22.77 -3.91 10.88
N ASP A 144 -22.40 -2.71 10.43
CA ASP A 144 -21.87 -2.46 9.08
C ASP A 144 -20.34 -2.40 9.06
N LEU A 145 -19.66 -2.68 10.18
CA LEU A 145 -18.20 -2.58 10.30
C LEU A 145 -17.45 -3.39 9.22
N GLY A 146 -17.99 -4.54 8.81
CA GLY A 146 -17.41 -5.38 7.75
C GLY A 146 -17.38 -4.71 6.37
N LEU A 147 -18.13 -3.62 6.16
CA LEU A 147 -18.07 -2.80 4.95
C LEU A 147 -16.89 -1.82 4.96
N TYR A 148 -16.38 -1.47 6.15
CA TYR A 148 -15.31 -0.48 6.32
C TYR A 148 -13.94 -1.13 6.51
N VAL A 149 -13.89 -2.31 7.12
CA VAL A 149 -12.64 -3.05 7.37
C VAL A 149 -12.79 -4.48 6.92
N PHE A 150 -11.99 -4.87 5.93
CA PHE A 150 -11.97 -6.22 5.39
C PHE A 150 -10.59 -6.56 4.84
N SER A 151 -10.26 -7.85 4.86
CA SER A 151 -9.07 -8.37 4.19
C SER A 151 -9.37 -8.62 2.71
N SER A 152 -8.40 -8.37 1.84
CA SER A 152 -8.49 -8.66 0.40
C SER A 152 -7.24 -9.40 -0.07
N LYS A 153 -7.39 -10.18 -1.15
CA LYS A 153 -6.29 -10.82 -1.90
C LYS A 153 -6.39 -10.36 -3.36
N PRO A 154 -5.27 -10.33 -4.12
CA PRO A 154 -5.31 -10.03 -5.55
C PRO A 154 -6.35 -10.89 -6.26
N SER A 155 -7.18 -10.27 -7.09
CA SER A 155 -8.28 -10.93 -7.80
C SER A 155 -8.21 -10.63 -9.29
N SER A 156 -8.86 -11.47 -10.08
CA SER A 156 -8.99 -11.31 -11.53
C SER A 156 -9.70 -10.00 -11.89
N GLY A 157 -9.34 -9.46 -13.05
CA GLY A 157 -10.01 -8.29 -13.62
C GLY A 157 -11.39 -8.61 -14.20
N ALA A 158 -11.93 -7.68 -15.00
CA ALA A 158 -13.23 -7.81 -15.61
C ALA A 158 -13.35 -9.05 -16.51
N ILE A 159 -14.46 -9.79 -16.39
CA ILE A 159 -14.78 -10.96 -17.20
C ILE A 159 -16.23 -10.95 -17.63
N ILE A 160 -16.52 -11.50 -18.82
CA ILE A 160 -17.87 -11.67 -19.32
C ILE A 160 -18.43 -13.00 -18.81
N PHE A 161 -19.46 -12.95 -17.98
CA PHE A 161 -20.24 -14.13 -17.60
C PHE A 161 -21.29 -14.41 -18.67
N LYS A 162 -21.17 -15.54 -19.36
CA LYS A 162 -22.27 -16.08 -20.16
C LYS A 162 -23.14 -16.93 -19.23
N LEU A 163 -24.37 -16.48 -19.03
CA LEU A 163 -25.41 -17.20 -18.28
C LEU A 163 -26.08 -18.25 -19.17
#